data_AF-A0A7X9BTI1-F1
#
_entry.id   AF-A0A7X9BTI1-F1
#
_cell.length_a   1.000
_cell.length_b   1.000
_cell.length_c   1.000
_cell.angle_alpha   90.00
_cell.angle_beta   90.00
_cell.angle_gamma   90.00
#
_symmetry.space_group_name_H-M   'P 1'
#
loop_
_entity.id
_entity.type
_entity.pdbx_description
1 polymer ?
#
loop_
_entity_poly.entity_id
_entity_poly.type
_entity_poly.pdbx_seq_one_letter_code
_entity_poly.pdbx_strand_id
1 'polypeptide(L)'
;MELQNKLIKWAEELGKYKTPDWSLLPDIYLYMDQVITWLERQLGIFIQSEEEKLITPSMINNYVKNEVIPRPEQKKYSREHPTCMLI
;
A
#
# COMPACT_ATOMS: atom_id res chain seq x y z
N MET A 1 7.87 16.80 -25.77
CA MET A 1 9.18 16.24 -25.35
C MET A 1 9.29 16.07 -23.85
N GLU A 2 9.03 17.09 -23.02
CA GLU A 2 9.16 16.97 -21.55
C GLU A 2 8.23 15.90 -20.93
N LEU A 3 6.98 15.82 -21.37
CA LEU A 3 6.02 14.82 -20.89
C LEU A 3 6.42 13.39 -21.26
N GLN A 4 6.94 13.18 -22.48
CA GLN A 4 7.42 11.88 -22.93
C GLN A 4 8.61 11.41 -22.11
N ASN A 5 9.54 12.31 -21.77
CA ASN A 5 10.68 11.98 -20.93
C ASN A 5 10.24 11.64 -19.48
N LYS A 6 9.25 12.35 -18.94
CA LYS A 6 8.65 12.02 -17.63
C LYS A 6 8.01 10.62 -17.65
N LEU A 7 7.25 10.29 -18.69
CA LEU A 7 6.61 8.98 -18.84
C LEU A 7 7.62 7.84 -18.97
N ILE A 8 8.68 8.02 -19.76
CA ILE A 8 9.74 7.01 -19.92
C ILE A 8 10.45 6.76 -18.58
N LYS A 9 10.81 7.82 -17.86
CA LYS A 9 11.44 7.70 -16.54
C LYS A 9 10.54 6.97 -15.54
N TRP A 10 9.25 7.31 -15.50
CA TRP A 10 8.29 6.64 -14.64
C TRP A 10 8.13 5.15 -15.01
N ALA A 11 8.07 4.82 -16.30
CA ALA A 11 8.01 3.43 -16.75
C ALA A 11 9.25 2.63 -16.36
N GLU A 12 10.44 3.22 -16.39
CA GLU A 12 11.68 2.59 -15.89
C GLU A 12 11.67 2.37 -14.38
N GLU A 13 11.12 3.32 -13.61
CA GLU A 13 10.96 3.20 -12.15
C GLU A 13 9.96 2.09 -11.80
N LEU A 14 8.84 2.00 -12.52
CA LEU A 14 7.88 0.91 -12.39
C LEU A 14 8.50 -0.46 -12.70
N GLY A 15 9.31 -0.56 -13.76
CA GLY A 15 9.98 -1.81 -14.13
C GLY A 15 11.02 -2.29 -13.11
N LYS A 16 11.50 -1.40 -12.23
CA LYS A 16 12.44 -1.73 -11.14
C LYS A 16 11.74 -2.04 -9.82
N TYR A 17 10.47 -1.72 -9.70
CA TYR A 17 9.73 -1.98 -8.48
C TYR A 17 9.59 -3.47 -8.24
N LYS A 18 9.91 -3.87 -7.02
CA LYS A 18 9.64 -5.20 -6.51
C LYS A 18 8.80 -5.04 -5.26
N THR A 19 7.78 -5.87 -5.14
CA THR A 19 7.05 -5.99 -3.88
C THR A 19 8.03 -6.39 -2.78
N PRO A 20 7.90 -5.82 -1.57
CA PRO A 20 8.79 -6.16 -0.47
C PRO A 20 8.66 -7.65 -0.11
N ASP A 21 9.78 -8.29 0.18
CA ASP A 21 9.78 -9.65 0.73
C ASP A 21 9.03 -9.71 2.06
N TRP A 22 8.47 -10.87 2.39
CA TRP A 22 7.72 -11.08 3.63
C TRP A 22 8.50 -10.67 4.89
N SER A 23 9.83 -10.83 4.88
CA SER A 23 10.70 -10.44 6.00
C SER A 23 10.84 -8.93 6.19
N LEU A 24 10.52 -8.12 5.17
CA LEU A 24 10.56 -6.66 5.24
C LEU A 24 9.22 -6.08 5.70
N LEU A 25 8.19 -6.91 5.83
CA LEU A 25 6.90 -6.49 6.36
C LEU A 25 7.03 -6.17 7.86
N PRO A 26 6.27 -5.18 8.37
CA PRO A 26 6.29 -4.84 9.78
C PRO A 26 5.94 -6.05 10.66
N ASP A 27 6.88 -6.51 11.49
CA ASP A 27 6.66 -7.61 12.45
C ASP A 27 5.97 -7.12 13.75
N ILE A 28 5.29 -5.97 13.66
CA ILE A 28 4.54 -5.37 14.75
C ILE A 28 3.09 -5.18 14.33
N TYR A 29 2.23 -5.20 15.33
CA TYR A 29 0.83 -4.85 15.18
C TYR A 29 0.69 -3.35 14.91
N LEU A 30 0.10 -3.01 13.76
CA LEU A 30 -0.09 -1.63 13.31
C LEU A 30 -1.51 -1.14 13.56
N TYR A 31 -1.66 0.14 13.88
CA TYR A 31 -2.95 0.82 13.81
C TYR A 31 -3.30 1.17 12.35
N MET A 32 -4.58 1.45 12.10
CA MET A 32 -5.10 1.70 10.75
C MET A 32 -4.38 2.83 10.01
N ASP A 33 -4.09 3.93 10.70
CA ASP A 33 -3.31 5.06 10.18
C ASP A 33 -1.88 4.65 9.79
N GLN A 34 -1.26 3.77 10.58
CA GLN A 34 0.07 3.23 10.31
C GLN A 34 0.05 2.27 9.11
N VAL A 35 -1.00 1.46 8.96
CA VAL A 35 -1.20 0.59 7.78
C VAL A 35 -1.34 1.45 6.52
N ILE A 36 -2.16 2.50 6.55
CA ILE A 36 -2.33 3.42 5.42
C ILE A 36 -0.99 4.07 5.07
N THR A 37 -0.30 4.63 6.05
CA THR A 37 1.00 5.27 5.86
C THR A 37 2.03 4.31 5.26
N TRP A 38 2.02 3.06 5.71
CA TRP A 38 2.92 2.04 5.18
C TRP A 38 2.60 1.70 3.72
N LEU A 39 1.32 1.49 3.39
CA LEU A 39 0.86 1.20 2.04
C LEU A 39 1.14 2.36 1.09
N GLU A 40 0.90 3.61 1.51
CA GLU A 40 1.22 4.81 0.73
C GLU A 40 2.72 4.89 0.40
N ARG A 41 3.60 4.51 1.34
CA ARG A 41 5.04 4.45 1.08
C ARG A 41 5.41 3.34 0.08
N GLN A 42 4.77 2.18 0.17
CA GLN A 42 5.05 1.07 -0.75
C GLN A 42 4.52 1.33 -2.16
N LEU A 43 3.35 1.96 -2.26
CA LEU A 43 2.63 2.17 -3.51
C LEU A 43 2.85 3.56 -4.11
N GLY A 44 3.59 4.45 -3.44
CA GLY A 44 3.81 5.83 -3.87
C GLY A 44 4.41 5.95 -5.28
N ILE A 45 5.15 4.93 -5.73
CA ILE A 45 5.67 4.84 -7.10
C ILE A 45 4.58 4.70 -8.18
N PHE A 46 3.39 4.22 -7.82
CA PHE A 46 2.24 4.08 -8.72
C PHE A 46 1.39 5.35 -8.82
N ILE A 47 1.65 6.34 -7.97
CA ILE A 47 0.91 7.60 -7.96
C ILE A 47 1.77 8.69 -8.61
N GLN A 48 1.16 9.47 -9.52
CA GLN A 48 1.80 10.65 -10.12
C GLN A 48 1.36 11.96 -9.45
N SER A 49 0.42 11.90 -8.50
CA SER A 49 -0.26 13.03 -7.87
C SER A 49 -0.17 12.92 -6.35
N GLU A 50 0.37 13.94 -5.68
CA GLU A 50 0.41 14.01 -4.21
C GLU A 50 -0.96 14.28 -3.58
N GLU A 51 -1.96 14.68 -4.37
CA GLU A 51 -3.29 15.07 -3.86
C GLU A 51 -4.25 13.89 -3.67
N GLU A 52 -3.99 12.74 -4.30
CA GLU A 52 -4.85 11.56 -4.20
C GLU A 52 -4.40 10.60 -3.10
N LYS A 53 -5.25 10.45 -2.07
CA LYS A 53 -5.08 9.38 -1.07
C LYS A 53 -5.31 8.02 -1.73
N LEU A 54 -4.24 7.25 -1.86
CA LEU A 54 -4.25 5.89 -2.40
C LEU A 54 -5.24 4.96 -1.68
N ILE A 55 -5.21 5.01 -0.35
CA ILE A 55 -6.02 4.13 0.50
C ILE A 55 -6.66 4.95 1.60
N THR A 56 -7.98 4.86 1.70
CA THR A 56 -8.75 5.50 2.76
C THR A 56 -9.11 4.50 3.86
N PRO A 57 -9.35 4.96 5.10
CA PRO A 57 -9.87 4.10 6.17
C PRO A 57 -11.14 3.34 5.78
N SER A 58 -12.01 3.96 4.98
CA SER A 58 -13.24 3.32 4.49
C SER A 58 -12.96 2.15 3.55
N MET A 59 -11.93 2.23 2.70
CA MET A 59 -11.54 1.12 1.83
C MET A 59 -11.05 -0.06 2.65
N ILE A 60 -10.20 0.17 3.66
CA ILE A 60 -9.74 -0.88 4.57
C ILE A 60 -10.92 -1.55 5.28
N ASN A 61 -11.86 -0.74 5.79
CA ASN A 61 -13.09 -1.27 6.40
C ASN A 61 -13.93 -2.09 5.43
N ASN A 62 -14.02 -1.68 4.15
CA ASN A 62 -14.72 -2.44 3.12
C ASN A 62 -14.01 -3.77 2.82
N TYR A 63 -12.68 -3.80 2.79
CA TYR A 63 -11.93 -5.05 2.61
C TYR A 63 -12.13 -6.03 3.77
N VAL A 64 -12.15 -5.53 5.01
CA VAL A 64 -12.48 -6.34 6.19
C VAL A 64 -13.93 -6.84 6.15
N LYS A 65 -14.86 -5.98 5.73
CA LYS A 65 -16.29 -6.32 5.64
C LYS A 65 -16.58 -7.39 4.58
N ASN A 66 -15.87 -7.34 3.46
CA ASN A 66 -15.98 -8.32 2.37
C ASN A 66 -15.07 -9.54 2.57
N GLU A 67 -14.46 -9.70 3.75
CA GLU A 67 -13.59 -10.84 4.11
C GLU A 67 -12.38 -11.03 3.18
N VAL A 68 -12.00 -9.97 2.44
CA VAL A 68 -10.77 -9.93 1.63
C VAL A 68 -9.55 -9.88 2.55
N ILE A 69 -9.72 -9.30 3.74
CA ILE A 69 -8.67 -9.16 4.76
C ILE A 69 -9.25 -9.62 6.09
N PRO A 70 -8.47 -10.34 6.93
CA PRO A 70 -8.91 -10.73 8.25
C PRO A 70 -9.33 -9.52 9.11
N ARG A 71 -10.16 -9.77 10.12
CA ARG A 71 -10.57 -8.73 11.06
C ARG A 71 -9.39 -8.36 11.96
N PRO A 72 -9.16 -7.06 12.22
CA PRO A 72 -8.09 -6.62 13.11
C PRO A 72 -8.39 -7.06 14.55
N GLU A 73 -7.36 -7.51 15.26
CA GLU A 73 -7.44 -7.89 16.67
C GLU A 73 -7.25 -6.65 17.54
N GLN A 74 -8.23 -6.31 18.38
CA GLN A 74 -8.15 -5.12 19.26
C GLN A 74 -7.81 -3.81 18.52
N LYS A 75 -8.34 -3.64 17.29
CA LYS A 75 -8.04 -2.51 16.37
C LYS A 75 -6.61 -2.47 15.82
N LYS A 76 -5.88 -3.57 15.94
CA LYS A 76 -4.54 -3.72 15.42
C LYS A 76 -4.49 -4.71 14.26
N TYR A 77 -3.73 -4.36 13.25
CA TYR A 77 -3.53 -5.10 12.02
C TYR A 77 -2.17 -5.81 12.10
N SER A 78 -2.16 -7.12 11.89
CA SER A 78 -0.93 -7.92 11.76
C SER A 78 -0.32 -7.75 10.36
N ARG A 79 0.92 -8.20 10.16
CA ARG A 79 1.60 -8.24 8.83
C ARG A 79 0.82 -8.96 7.73
N GLU A 80 -0.11 -9.82 8.08
CA GLU A 80 -0.98 -10.52 7.12
C GLU A 80 -1.90 -9.52 6.41
N HIS A 81 -2.36 -8.47 7.08
CA HIS A 81 -3.34 -7.55 6.53
C HIS A 81 -2.76 -6.68 5.40
N PRO A 82 -1.60 -6.00 5.55
CA PRO A 82 -0.98 -5.27 4.45
C PRO A 82 -0.55 -6.20 3.31
N THR A 83 -0.18 -7.44 3.60
CA THR A 83 0.20 -8.40 2.55
C THR A 83 -0.96 -8.74 1.63
N CYS A 84 -2.16 -8.97 2.17
CA CYS A 84 -3.37 -9.17 1.37
C CYS A 84 -3.73 -7.96 0.49
N MET A 85 -3.21 -6.76 0.79
CA MET A 85 -3.44 -5.57 -0.03
C MET A 85 -2.37 -5.37 -1.12
N LEU A 86 -1.24 -6.07 -1.05
CA LEU A 86 -0.13 -5.94 -2.00
C LEU A 86 -0.10 -7.05 -3.08
N ILE A 87 -0.87 -8.12 -2.90
CA ILE A 87 -0.98 -9.28 -3.80
C ILE A 87 -2.28 -9.17 -4.60
#